data_AF-A0A2A2LNS6-F1
#
_entry.id   AF-A0A2A2LNS6-F1
#
_cell.length_a   1.000
_cell.length_b   1.000
_cell.length_c   1.000
_cell.angle_alpha   90.00
_cell.angle_beta   90.00
_cell.angle_gamma   90.00
#
_symmetry.space_group_name_H-M   'P 1'
#
loop_
_entity.id
_entity.type
_entity.pdbx_description
1 polymer ?
#
loop_
_entity_poly.entity_id
_entity_poly.type
_entity_poly.pdbx_seq_one_letter_code
_entity_poly.pdbx_strand_id
1 'polypeptide(L)'
;MSGIVAVVNKVAQQVPMTNEAIRELQVEQQQVQRKVHDLERNNEQLMQTMSDNVIFTYNKACDQSCALDFHVCEVLNPRQQELQGKRQGELANIIMLEKPSIKWSDVAGLEMAKKSLKRAVNMVVRFSVVK
;
A
#
# COMPACT_ATOMS: atom_id res chain seq x y z
N MET A 1 64.27 25.29 -10.56
CA MET A 1 63.20 25.86 -11.43
C MET A 1 62.62 24.87 -12.45
N SER A 2 63.36 23.83 -12.88
CA SER A 2 62.89 22.90 -13.95
C SER A 2 61.68 22.00 -13.57
N GLY A 3 61.58 21.52 -12.33
CA GLY A 3 60.48 20.62 -11.92
C GLY A 3 59.09 21.27 -11.87
N ILE A 4 59.01 22.56 -11.50
CA ILE A 4 57.73 23.29 -11.42
C ILE A 4 57.16 23.51 -12.82
N VAL A 5 58.01 23.80 -13.80
CA VAL A 5 57.60 23.99 -15.20
C VAL A 5 57.05 22.70 -15.81
N ALA A 6 57.62 21.53 -15.46
CA ALA A 6 57.12 20.24 -15.92
C ALA A 6 55.73 19.90 -15.33
N VAL A 7 55.50 20.24 -14.05
CA VAL A 7 54.19 20.05 -13.40
C VAL A 7 53.14 20.97 -14.02
N VAL A 8 53.47 22.26 -14.22
CA VAL A 8 52.54 23.23 -14.84
C VAL A 8 52.16 22.79 -16.26
N ASN A 9 53.11 22.28 -17.04
CA ASN A 9 52.82 21.81 -18.41
C ASN A 9 51.93 20.56 -18.42
N LYS A 10 52.15 19.62 -17.48
CA LYS A 10 51.31 18.43 -17.34
C LYS A 10 49.88 18.77 -16.89
N VAL A 11 49.75 19.72 -15.96
CA VAL A 11 48.45 20.24 -15.52
C VAL A 11 47.74 20.98 -16.66
N ALA A 12 48.45 21.84 -17.39
CA ALA A 12 47.90 22.58 -18.54
C ALA A 12 47.37 21.64 -19.64
N GLN A 13 47.95 20.45 -19.80
CA GLN A 13 47.48 19.44 -20.75
C GLN A 13 46.31 18.59 -20.23
N GLN A 14 46.20 18.37 -18.92
CA GLN A 14 45.12 17.56 -18.32
C GLN A 14 43.83 18.35 -18.05
N VAL A 15 43.94 19.65 -17.77
CA VAL A 15 42.78 20.54 -17.54
C VAL A 15 41.78 20.57 -18.71
N PRO A 16 42.17 20.71 -19.99
CA PRO A 16 41.20 20.74 -21.08
C PRO A 16 40.47 19.40 -21.27
N MET A 17 41.17 18.27 -21.10
CA MET A 17 40.59 16.91 -21.19
C MET A 17 39.58 16.64 -20.07
N THR A 18 39.89 17.10 -18.86
CA THR A 18 38.98 16.96 -17.70
C THR A 18 37.77 17.88 -17.82
N ASN A 19 37.94 19.09 -18.36
CA ASN A 19 36.84 20.02 -18.59
C ASN A 19 35.83 19.49 -19.62
N GLU A 20 36.28 18.79 -20.66
CA GLU A 20 35.38 18.20 -21.66
C GLU A 20 34.59 17.02 -21.07
N ALA A 21 35.26 16.11 -20.35
CA ALA A 21 34.58 15.00 -19.67
C ALA A 21 33.55 15.49 -18.63
N ILE A 22 33.83 16.59 -17.93
CA ILE A 22 32.86 17.21 -17.00
C ILE A 22 31.63 17.73 -17.75
N ARG A 23 31.79 18.32 -18.93
CA ARG A 23 30.67 18.82 -19.74
C ARG A 23 29.80 17.68 -20.25
N GLU A 24 30.41 16.61 -20.75
CA GLU A 24 29.67 15.41 -21.20
C GLU A 24 28.84 14.81 -20.06
N LEU A 25 29.46 14.62 -18.89
CA LEU A 25 28.77 14.10 -17.71
C LEU A 25 27.63 15.03 -17.24
N GLN A 26 27.80 16.36 -17.36
CA GLN A 26 26.74 17.31 -17.05
C GLN A 26 25.55 17.20 -18.02
N VAL A 27 25.81 16.98 -19.31
CA VAL A 27 24.76 16.78 -20.32
C VAL A 27 24.01 15.46 -20.07
N GLU A 28 24.72 14.38 -19.75
CA GLU A 28 24.10 13.10 -19.40
C GLU A 28 23.25 13.19 -18.14
N GLN A 29 23.75 13.84 -17.08
CA GLN A 29 22.98 14.12 -15.87
C GLN A 29 21.68 14.87 -16.18
N GLN A 30 21.74 15.92 -17.01
CA GLN A 30 20.54 16.66 -17.41
C GLN A 30 19.58 15.78 -18.23
N GLN A 31 20.08 14.90 -19.08
CA GLN A 31 19.24 13.98 -19.85
C GLN A 31 18.53 12.97 -18.95
N VAL A 32 19.24 12.41 -17.97
CA VAL A 32 18.66 11.49 -16.99
C VAL A 32 17.57 12.20 -16.17
N GLN A 33 17.83 13.43 -15.71
CA GLN A 33 16.81 14.21 -14.99
C GLN A 33 15.55 14.46 -15.81
N ARG A 34 15.68 14.77 -17.11
CA ARG A 34 14.52 14.91 -18.01
C ARG A 34 13.72 13.60 -18.11
N LYS A 35 14.41 12.47 -18.30
CA LYS A 35 13.76 11.16 -18.40
C LYS A 35 13.02 10.77 -17.11
N VAL A 36 13.61 11.04 -15.96
CA VAL A 36 12.96 10.79 -14.66
C VAL A 36 11.67 11.60 -14.55
N HIS A 37 11.72 12.90 -14.88
CA HIS A 37 10.53 13.75 -14.83
C HIS A 37 9.43 13.29 -15.81
N ASP A 38 9.78 12.85 -17.01
CA ASP A 38 8.82 12.32 -17.99
C ASP A 38 8.19 11.00 -17.51
N LEU A 39 8.98 10.12 -16.90
CA LEU A 39 8.48 8.87 -16.33
C LEU A 39 7.55 9.12 -15.15
N GLU A 40 7.88 10.08 -14.28
CA GLU A 40 7.01 10.49 -13.16
C GLU A 40 5.66 11.00 -13.68
N ARG A 41 5.66 11.89 -14.68
CA ARG A 41 4.42 12.36 -15.32
C ARG A 41 3.58 11.23 -15.92
N ASN A 42 4.22 10.28 -16.62
CA ASN A 42 3.50 9.13 -17.19
C ASN A 42 2.91 8.23 -16.11
N ASN A 43 3.61 8.04 -15.00
CA ASN A 43 3.14 7.21 -13.90
C ASN A 43 1.95 7.87 -13.18
N GLU A 44 2.00 9.19 -12.97
CA GLU A 44 0.87 9.96 -12.44
C GLU A 44 -0.36 9.88 -13.34
N GLN A 45 -0.19 10.02 -14.66
CA GLN A 45 -1.27 9.87 -15.64
C GLN A 45 -1.87 8.45 -15.62
N LEU A 46 -1.03 7.43 -15.49
CA LEU A 46 -1.49 6.05 -15.39
C LEU A 46 -2.30 5.83 -14.10
N MET A 47 -1.84 6.38 -12.97
CA MET A 47 -2.56 6.31 -11.70
C MET A 47 -3.90 7.03 -11.75
N GLN A 48 -3.97 8.19 -12.42
CA GLN A 48 -5.24 8.88 -12.68
C GLN A 48 -6.16 8.04 -13.57
N THR A 49 -5.65 7.49 -14.68
CA THR A 49 -6.44 6.65 -15.59
C THR A 49 -6.97 5.39 -14.90
N MET A 50 -6.16 4.76 -14.04
CA MET A 50 -6.58 3.61 -13.25
C MET A 50 -7.67 3.99 -12.24
N SER A 51 -7.50 5.14 -11.56
CA SER A 51 -8.52 5.68 -10.65
C SER A 51 -9.84 5.94 -11.39
N ASP A 52 -9.81 6.61 -12.53
CA ASP A 52 -11.00 6.94 -13.31
C ASP A 52 -11.70 5.68 -13.83
N ASN A 53 -10.95 4.67 -14.27
CA ASN A 53 -11.52 3.39 -14.69
C ASN A 53 -12.13 2.59 -13.53
N VAL A 54 -11.50 2.60 -12.35
CA VAL A 54 -12.03 1.94 -11.14
C VAL A 54 -13.30 2.65 -10.67
N ILE A 55 -13.32 3.98 -10.66
CA ILE A 55 -14.51 4.77 -10.31
C ILE A 55 -15.63 4.53 -11.33
N PHE A 56 -15.32 4.53 -12.63
CA PHE A 56 -16.29 4.26 -13.69
C PHE A 56 -16.88 2.84 -13.60
N THR A 57 -16.05 1.83 -13.34
CA THR A 57 -16.54 0.45 -13.16
C THR A 57 -17.38 0.29 -11.90
N TYR A 58 -17.02 0.94 -10.80
CA TYR A 58 -17.80 0.93 -9.56
C TYR A 58 -19.15 1.65 -9.73
N ASN A 59 -19.14 2.84 -10.35
CA ASN A 59 -20.37 3.62 -10.59
C ASN A 59 -21.28 2.94 -11.60
N LYS A 60 -20.74 2.30 -12.65
CA LYS A 60 -21.54 1.51 -13.60
C LYS A 60 -22.20 0.30 -12.93
N ALA A 61 -21.51 -0.37 -12.00
CA ALA A 61 -22.10 -1.43 -11.19
C ALA A 61 -23.18 -0.89 -10.23
N CYS A 62 -22.99 0.32 -9.70
CA CYS A 62 -23.98 0.98 -8.84
C CYS A 62 -25.22 1.45 -9.61
N ASP A 63 -25.09 2.05 -10.79
CA ASP A 63 -26.25 2.51 -11.60
C ASP A 63 -27.13 1.33 -12.07
N GLN A 64 -26.52 0.18 -12.39
CA GLN A 64 -27.28 -1.03 -12.70
C GLN A 64 -27.93 -1.67 -11.46
N SER A 65 -27.40 -1.41 -10.26
CA SER A 65 -27.93 -1.89 -8.98
C SER A 65 -28.98 -0.95 -8.35
N CYS A 66 -29.03 0.32 -8.73
CA CYS A 66 -29.87 1.33 -8.07
C CYS A 66 -31.16 1.66 -8.84
N ALA A 67 -31.30 1.21 -10.10
CA ALA A 67 -32.47 1.47 -10.93
C ALA A 67 -33.58 0.39 -10.85
N LEU A 68 -33.41 -0.66 -10.04
CA LEU A 68 -34.42 -1.71 -9.86
C LEU A 68 -34.77 -1.86 -8.38
N ASP A 69 -36.06 -1.64 -8.10
CA ASP A 69 -36.74 -1.94 -6.84
C ASP A 69 -36.22 -3.24 -6.21
N PHE A 70 -35.82 -3.17 -4.94
CA PHE A 70 -35.71 -4.15 -3.83
C PHE A 70 -35.63 -5.69 -4.08
N HIS A 71 -35.48 -6.20 -5.31
CA HIS A 71 -35.64 -7.62 -5.64
C HIS A 71 -34.68 -8.15 -6.72
N VAL A 72 -33.74 -7.34 -7.23
CA VAL A 72 -32.87 -7.76 -8.37
C VAL A 72 -31.38 -7.83 -8.03
N CYS A 73 -31.02 -8.11 -6.77
CA CYS A 73 -29.69 -8.67 -6.46
C CYS A 73 -29.72 -10.20 -6.28
N GLU A 74 -30.90 -10.82 -6.16
CA GLU A 74 -31.03 -12.26 -5.89
C GLU A 74 -30.86 -13.14 -7.14
N VAL A 75 -30.88 -12.58 -8.34
CA VAL A 75 -30.95 -13.35 -9.60
C VAL A 75 -29.59 -13.54 -10.31
N LEU A 76 -28.51 -12.84 -9.91
CA LEU A 76 -27.25 -12.79 -10.69
C LEU A 76 -26.10 -13.73 -10.24
N ASN A 77 -26.33 -14.75 -9.41
CA ASN A 77 -25.49 -15.97 -9.39
C ASN A 77 -26.02 -17.05 -8.43
N PRO A 78 -26.82 -18.03 -8.88
CA PRO A 78 -27.27 -19.13 -8.02
C PRO A 78 -26.10 -19.97 -7.46
N ARG A 79 -24.94 -20.01 -8.15
CA ARG A 79 -23.72 -20.67 -7.64
C ARG A 79 -23.07 -19.91 -6.48
N GLN A 80 -23.14 -18.57 -6.48
CA GLN A 80 -22.46 -17.76 -5.44
C GLN A 80 -23.25 -17.72 -4.14
N GLN A 81 -24.58 -17.80 -4.16
CA GLN A 81 -25.38 -17.92 -2.94
C GLN A 81 -25.11 -19.24 -2.21
N GLU A 82 -25.00 -20.35 -2.95
CA GLU A 82 -24.63 -21.63 -2.35
C GLU A 82 -23.21 -21.60 -1.76
N LEU A 83 -22.26 -20.94 -2.44
CA LEU A 83 -20.90 -20.71 -1.94
C LEU A 83 -20.85 -19.72 -0.76
N GLN A 84 -21.73 -18.73 -0.71
CA GLN A 84 -21.84 -17.82 0.44
C GLN A 84 -22.41 -18.57 1.65
N GLY A 85 -23.47 -19.36 1.47
CA GLY A 85 -24.03 -20.20 2.53
C GLY A 85 -23.06 -21.24 3.06
N LYS A 86 -22.31 -21.90 2.16
CA LYS A 86 -21.24 -22.86 2.54
C LYS A 86 -20.13 -22.17 3.34
N ARG A 87 -19.63 -21.02 2.87
CA ARG A 87 -18.61 -20.24 3.59
C ARG A 87 -19.11 -19.72 4.93
N GLN A 88 -20.36 -19.26 5.00
CA GLN A 88 -20.96 -18.81 6.26
C GLN A 88 -21.17 -19.96 7.25
N GLY A 89 -21.53 -21.16 6.77
CA GLY A 89 -21.60 -22.37 7.59
C GLY A 89 -20.24 -22.80 8.12
N GLU A 90 -19.19 -22.75 7.29
CA GLU A 90 -17.81 -23.00 7.71
C GLU A 90 -17.34 -21.98 8.75
N LEU A 91 -17.63 -20.70 8.54
CA LEU A 91 -17.29 -19.62 9.48
C LEU A 91 -18.07 -19.73 10.80
N ALA A 92 -19.34 -20.13 10.75
CA ALA A 92 -20.16 -20.33 11.94
C ALA A 92 -19.60 -21.46 12.83
N ASN A 93 -19.06 -22.52 12.22
CA ASN A 93 -18.42 -23.62 12.96
C ASN A 93 -17.11 -23.20 13.65
N ILE A 94 -16.45 -22.15 13.19
CA ILE A 94 -15.22 -21.61 13.81
C ILE A 94 -15.55 -20.77 15.06
N ILE A 95 -16.75 -20.20 15.13
CA ILE A 95 -17.19 -19.41 16.28
C ILE A 95 -17.65 -20.34 17.40
N MET A 96 -16.85 -20.44 18.46
CA MET A 96 -17.20 -21.24 19.63
C MET A 96 -18.33 -20.57 20.41
N LEU A 97 -19.49 -21.23 20.48
CA LEU A 97 -20.68 -20.74 21.18
C LEU A 97 -20.60 -20.97 22.70
N GLU A 98 -19.87 -22.01 23.11
CA GLU A 98 -19.69 -22.35 24.51
C GLU A 98 -18.50 -21.59 25.10
N LYS A 99 -18.72 -20.93 26.22
CA LYS A 99 -17.66 -20.21 26.93
C LYS A 99 -16.76 -21.21 27.66
N PRO A 100 -15.45 -21.25 27.40
CA PRO A 100 -14.54 -22.11 28.14
C PRO A 100 -14.45 -21.66 29.60
N SER A 101 -14.40 -22.60 30.54
CA SER A 101 -14.36 -22.36 31.98
C SER A 101 -12.95 -22.01 32.49
N ILE A 102 -12.26 -21.08 31.82
CA ILE A 102 -10.91 -20.64 32.17
C ILE A 102 -10.96 -19.27 32.82
N LYS A 103 -10.49 -19.15 34.07
CA LYS A 103 -10.33 -17.87 34.76
C LYS A 103 -8.91 -17.34 34.57
N TRP A 104 -8.73 -16.03 34.67
CA TRP A 104 -7.40 -15.40 34.62
C TRP A 104 -6.47 -15.82 35.77
N SER A 105 -7.03 -16.37 36.85
CA SER A 105 -6.31 -16.99 37.98
C SER A 105 -5.67 -18.33 37.63
N ASP A 106 -6.24 -19.04 36.65
CA ASP A 106 -5.89 -20.43 36.34
C ASP A 106 -4.71 -20.49 35.35
N VAL A 107 -4.34 -19.36 34.75
CA VAL A 107 -3.16 -19.21 33.90
C VAL A 107 -1.97 -18.83 34.76
N ALA A 108 -0.99 -19.71 34.93
CA ALA A 108 0.23 -19.39 35.68
C ALA A 108 1.18 -18.49 34.87
N GLY A 109 1.73 -17.43 35.48
CA GLY A 109 2.66 -16.50 34.84
C GLY A 109 2.03 -15.49 33.86
N LEU A 110 2.85 -14.87 32.98
CA LEU A 110 2.44 -13.93 31.92
C LEU A 110 1.68 -12.67 32.39
N GLU A 111 2.05 -12.10 33.54
CA GLU A 111 1.35 -10.94 34.13
C GLU A 111 1.28 -9.70 33.22
N MET A 112 2.35 -9.45 32.45
CA MET A 112 2.39 -8.31 31.51
C MET A 112 1.41 -8.51 30.33
N ALA A 113 1.33 -9.73 29.80
CA ALA A 113 0.40 -10.08 28.73
C ALA A 113 -1.06 -10.08 29.22
N LYS A 114 -1.34 -10.61 30.41
CA LYS A 114 -2.68 -10.58 31.04
C LYS A 114 -3.17 -9.14 31.22
N LYS A 115 -2.32 -8.23 31.72
CA LYS A 115 -2.67 -6.83 31.92
C LYS A 115 -2.98 -6.11 30.59
N SER A 116 -2.18 -6.39 29.55
CA SER A 116 -2.37 -5.83 28.22
C SER A 116 -3.69 -6.28 27.59
N LEU A 117 -3.97 -7.58 27.62
CA LEU A 117 -5.21 -8.15 27.07
C LEU A 117 -6.46 -7.68 27.84
N LYS A 118 -6.42 -7.68 29.18
CA LYS A 118 -7.53 -7.14 30.00
C LYS A 118 -7.81 -5.68 29.65
N ARG A 119 -6.79 -4.86 29.44
CA ARG A 119 -6.97 -3.46 29.05
C ARG A 119 -7.54 -3.33 27.65
N ALA A 120 -6.94 -3.99 26.65
CA ALA A 120 -7.36 -3.91 25.27
C ALA A 120 -8.83 -4.34 25.09
N VAL A 121 -9.20 -5.49 25.66
CA VAL A 121 -10.57 -6.02 25.56
C VAL A 121 -11.57 -5.16 26.34
N ASN A 122 -11.24 -4.76 27.57
CA ASN A 122 -12.16 -3.96 28.39
C ASN A 122 -12.33 -2.52 27.85
N MET A 123 -11.30 -1.95 27.21
CA MET A 123 -11.36 -0.62 26.65
C MET A 123 -12.33 -0.55 25.46
N VAL A 124 -12.30 -1.54 24.57
CA VAL A 124 -13.22 -1.59 23.41
C VAL A 124 -14.67 -1.65 23.87
N VAL A 125 -15.00 -2.52 24.82
CA VAL A 125 -16.38 -2.73 25.29
C VAL A 125 -16.93 -1.53 26.07
N ARG A 126 -16.11 -0.86 26.89
CA ARG A 126 -16.58 0.24 27.74
C ARG A 126 -16.75 1.57 27.01
N PHE A 127 -16.01 1.81 25.92
CA PHE A 127 -15.98 3.11 25.24
C PHE A 127 -16.61 3.10 23.84
N SER A 128 -17.06 1.95 23.32
CA SER A 128 -17.71 1.83 22.00
C SER A 128 -19.15 2.38 21.93
N VAL A 129 -19.70 2.91 23.03
CA VAL A 129 -21.07 3.46 23.10
C VAL A 129 -21.07 4.98 23.29
N VAL A 130 -20.03 5.66 22.82
CA VAL A 130 -20.08 7.12 22.62
C VAL A 130 -20.48 7.35 21.16
N LYS A 131 -21.77 7.64 20.95
CA LYS A 131 -22.30 8.19 19.69
C LYS A 131 -21.96 9.67 19.60
#